data_AF-A0A3D4HSA9-F1
#
_entry.id   AF-A0A3D4HSA9-F1
#
_cell.length_a   1.000
_cell.length_b   1.000
_cell.length_c   1.000
_cell.angle_alpha   90.00
_cell.angle_beta   90.00
_cell.angle_gamma   90.00
#
_symmetry.space_group_name_H-M   'P 1'
#
loop_
_entity.id
_entity.type
_entity.pdbx_description
1 polymer ?
#
loop_
_entity_poly.entity_id
_entity_poly.type
_entity_poly.pdbx_seq_one_letter_code
_entity_poly.pdbx_strand_id
1 'polypeptide(L)' 'FFNEEDYIRLKDTYILDMKKMALAKPDMLVLHPLPRVNEIATEVDSDPRAVYFKQAQFGVYIRMALIMKLLEVV' A
#
# COMPACT_ATOMS: atom_id res chain seq x y z
N PHE A 1 17.85 6.83 -3.78
CA PHE A 1 18.39 7.11 -5.13
C PHE A 1 19.69 7.87 -4.96
N PHE A 2 20.75 7.46 -5.66
CA PHE A 2 22.09 8.03 -5.47
C PHE A 2 22.25 9.39 -6.18
N ASN A 3 21.42 9.67 -7.20
CA ASN A 3 21.33 10.95 -7.89
C ASN A 3 19.91 11.14 -8.51
N GLU A 4 19.65 12.33 -9.04
CA GLU A 4 18.38 12.72 -9.66
C GLU A 4 18.10 11.99 -10.98
N GLU A 5 19.15 11.70 -11.77
CA GLU A 5 19.05 10.99 -13.04
C GLU A 5 18.48 9.56 -12.84
N ASP A 6 18.94 8.85 -11.81
CA ASP A 6 18.41 7.53 -11.46
C ASP A 6 16.95 7.58 -11.04
N TYR A 7 16.55 8.64 -10.32
CA TYR A 7 15.16 8.84 -9.95
C TYR A 7 14.29 9.09 -11.18
N ILE A 8 14.69 10.01 -12.08
CA ILE A 8 13.94 10.32 -13.30
C ILE A 8 13.78 9.09 -14.18
N ARG A 9 14.84 8.27 -14.32
CA ARG A 9 14.81 7.05 -15.13
C ARG A 9 13.84 6.00 -14.60
N LEU A 10 13.68 5.90 -13.27
CA LEU A 10 12.92 4.81 -12.63
C LEU A 10 11.52 5.23 -12.17
N LYS A 11 11.30 6.52 -11.94
CA LYS A 11 10.00 7.12 -11.72
C LYS A 11 9.10 6.70 -12.90
N ASP A 12 7.96 6.11 -12.60
CA ASP A 12 6.97 5.60 -13.57
C ASP A 12 7.31 4.26 -14.26
N THR A 13 8.42 3.58 -13.89
CA THR A 13 8.70 2.23 -14.42
C THR A 13 7.78 1.16 -13.79
N TYR A 14 7.50 1.30 -12.49
CA TYR A 14 6.76 0.30 -11.72
C TYR A 14 5.42 0.85 -11.25
N ILE A 15 4.43 0.83 -12.16
CA ILE A 15 3.06 1.25 -11.89
C ILE A 15 2.15 0.02 -11.89
N LEU A 16 1.42 -0.20 -10.80
CA LEU A 16 0.35 -1.18 -10.74
C LEU A 16 -0.92 -0.57 -11.34
N ASP A 17 -1.46 -1.22 -12.37
CA ASP A 17 -2.68 -0.82 -13.09
C ASP A 17 -3.63 -2.02 -13.22
N MET A 18 -4.84 -1.79 -13.74
CA MET A 18 -5.82 -2.88 -13.91
C MET A 18 -5.40 -3.94 -14.94
N LYS A 19 -4.53 -3.59 -15.91
CA LYS A 19 -4.00 -4.57 -16.88
C LYS A 19 -3.10 -5.59 -16.19
N LYS A 20 -2.26 -5.14 -15.25
CA LYS A 20 -1.42 -6.01 -14.42
C LYS A 20 -2.27 -6.79 -13.40
N MET A 21 -3.29 -6.16 -12.81
CA MET A 21 -4.21 -6.84 -11.89
C MET A 21 -5.02 -7.96 -12.55
N ALA A 22 -5.24 -7.91 -13.87
CA ALA A 22 -5.90 -8.99 -14.62
C ALA A 22 -5.05 -10.28 -14.68
N LEU A 23 -3.73 -10.17 -14.51
CA LEU A 23 -2.80 -11.31 -14.47
C LEU A 23 -2.60 -11.85 -13.05
N ALA A 24 -3.05 -11.11 -12.03
CA ALA A 24 -2.89 -11.48 -10.63
C ALA A 24 -3.92 -12.54 -10.20
N LYS A 25 -3.55 -13.36 -9.21
CA LYS A 25 -4.45 -14.36 -8.65
C LYS A 25 -5.72 -13.71 -8.07
N PRO A 26 -6.87 -14.40 -8.14
CA PRO A 26 -8.14 -13.86 -7.63
C PRO A 26 -8.16 -13.66 -6.11
N ASP A 27 -7.32 -14.38 -5.36
CA ASP A 27 -7.23 -14.37 -3.90
C ASP A 27 -6.00 -13.60 -3.35
N MET A 28 -5.26 -12.91 -4.22
CA MET A 28 -4.13 -12.07 -3.82
C MET A 28 -4.63 -10.74 -3.24
N LEU A 29 -3.94 -10.21 -2.22
CA LEU A 29 -4.19 -8.88 -1.67
C LEU A 29 -3.07 -7.90 -2.07
N VAL A 30 -3.45 -6.66 -2.34
CA VAL A 30 -2.53 -5.55 -2.62
C VAL A 30 -2.44 -4.64 -1.39
N LEU A 31 -1.22 -4.40 -0.93
CA LEU A 31 -0.89 -3.58 0.23
C LEU A 31 -0.03 -2.38 -0.18
N HIS A 32 -0.08 -1.31 0.62
CA HIS A 32 0.71 -0.10 0.42
C HIS A 32 0.76 0.71 1.73
N PRO A 33 1.93 1.20 2.17
CA PRO A 33 2.04 1.92 3.45
C PRO A 33 1.42 3.33 3.42
N LEU A 34 1.20 3.90 2.22
CA LEU A 34 0.75 5.27 1.98
C LEU A 34 1.71 6.36 2.54
N PRO A 35 1.63 7.61 2.06
CA PRO A 35 0.89 8.07 0.88
C PRO A 35 1.45 7.41 -0.39
N ARG A 36 0.61 7.22 -1.41
CA ARG A 36 1.06 6.81 -2.74
C ARG A 36 1.30 8.02 -3.62
N VAL A 37 2.22 7.92 -4.58
CA VAL A 37 2.44 8.94 -5.61
C VAL A 37 1.76 8.53 -6.92
N ASN A 38 2.40 7.67 -7.71
CA ASN A 38 1.92 7.20 -9.01
C ASN A 38 2.08 5.68 -9.19
N GLU A 39 2.73 5.01 -8.24
CA GLU A 39 3.06 3.58 -8.28
C GLU A 39 1.84 2.65 -8.24
N ILE A 40 0.66 3.16 -7.87
CA ILE A 40 -0.62 2.45 -7.95
C ILE A 40 -1.64 3.39 -8.59
N ALA A 41 -2.15 3.01 -9.75
CA ALA A 41 -3.17 3.76 -10.47
C ALA A 41 -4.50 3.80 -9.68
N THR A 42 -5.23 4.90 -9.74
CA THR A 42 -6.43 5.13 -8.91
C THR A 42 -7.58 4.20 -9.25
N GLU A 43 -7.65 3.68 -10.48
CA GLU A 43 -8.66 2.67 -10.85
C GLU A 43 -8.52 1.36 -10.05
N VAL A 44 -7.32 1.06 -9.52
CA VAL A 44 -7.07 -0.13 -8.71
C VAL A 44 -7.79 -0.05 -7.35
N ASP A 45 -8.20 1.14 -6.90
CA ASP A 45 -8.92 1.35 -5.63
C ASP A 45 -10.26 0.61 -5.59
N SER A 46 -10.88 0.41 -6.76
CA SER A 46 -12.16 -0.28 -6.89
C SER A 46 -12.01 -1.81 -6.93
N ASP A 47 -10.79 -2.34 -7.06
CA ASP A 47 -10.54 -3.77 -7.02
C ASP A 47 -10.68 -4.27 -5.57
N PRO A 48 -11.51 -5.30 -5.29
CA PRO A 48 -11.70 -5.81 -3.93
C PRO A 48 -10.42 -6.34 -3.28
N ARG A 49 -9.38 -6.61 -4.07
CA ARG A 49 -8.05 -7.04 -3.60
C ARG A 49 -7.20 -5.88 -3.09
N ALA A 50 -7.55 -4.64 -3.40
CA ALA A 50 -6.85 -3.44 -2.94
C ALA A 50 -7.24 -3.11 -1.49
N VAL A 51 -6.39 -3.48 -0.53
CA VAL A 51 -6.72 -3.41 0.91
C VAL A 51 -5.85 -2.43 1.69
N TYR A 52 -5.08 -1.56 1.03
CA TYR A 52 -4.21 -0.57 1.68
C TYR A 52 -4.98 0.46 2.53
N PHE A 53 -6.23 0.79 2.22
CA PHE A 53 -7.06 1.63 3.11
C PHE A 53 -7.46 0.89 4.40
N LYS A 54 -7.84 -0.39 4.29
CA LYS A 54 -8.11 -1.25 5.44
C LYS A 54 -6.85 -1.47 6.28
N GLN A 55 -5.69 -1.63 5.64
CA GLN A 55 -4.38 -1.67 6.28
C GLN A 55 -4.11 -0.40 7.09
N ALA A 56 -4.36 0.79 6.53
CA ALA A 56 -4.18 2.05 7.24
C ALA A 56 -5.10 2.16 8.47
N GLN A 57 -6.37 1.72 8.35
CA GLN A 57 -7.30 1.64 9.48
C GLN A 57 -6.78 0.72 10.58
N PHE A 58 -6.23 -0.45 10.22
CA PHE A 58 -5.61 -1.37 11.19
C PHE A 58 -4.42 -0.77 11.94
N GLY A 59 -3.74 0.23 11.35
CA GLY A 59 -2.71 1.00 12.04
C GLY A 59 -3.21 1.69 13.32
N VAL A 60 -4.48 2.13 13.38
CA VAL A 60 -5.07 2.70 14.59
C VAL A 60 -5.19 1.65 15.68
N TYR A 61 -5.81 0.51 15.37
CA TYR A 61 -6.04 -0.56 16.34
C TYR A 61 -4.75 -1.19 16.86
N ILE A 62 -3.76 -1.41 15.99
CA ILE A 62 -2.46 -1.93 16.41
C ILE A 62 -1.74 -0.95 17.33
N ARG A 63 -1.78 0.36 17.05
CA ARG A 63 -1.18 1.37 17.94
C ARG A 63 -1.89 1.43 19.28
N MET A 64 -3.22 1.34 19.30
CA MET A 64 -3.99 1.26 20.56
C MET A 64 -3.56 0.04 21.37
N ALA A 65 -3.54 -1.14 20.76
CA ALA A 65 -3.12 -2.38 21.41
C ALA A 65 -1.68 -2.29 21.94
N LEU A 66 -0.77 -1.71 21.16
CA LEU A 66 0.62 -1.50 21.57
C LEU A 66 0.74 -0.55 22.76
N ILE A 67 0.04 0.59 22.74
CA ILE A 67 0.02 1.55 23.85
C ILE A 67 -0.55 0.89 25.11
N MET A 68 -1.68 0.17 24.98
CA MET A 68 -2.30 -0.55 26.07
C MET A 68 -1.35 -1.58 26.68
N LYS A 69 -0.61 -2.30 25.83
CA LYS A 69 0.39 -3.28 26.28
C LYS A 69 1.57 -2.63 27.01
N LEU A 70 2.04 -1.48 26.53
CA LEU A 70 3.15 -0.74 27.15
C LEU A 70 2.77 -0.10 28.49
N LEU A 71 1.50 0.24 28.68
CA LEU A 71 0.97 0.81 29.93
C LEU A 71 0.42 -0.24 30.90
N GLU A 72 0.47 -1.53 30.54
CA GLU A 72 -0.05 -2.64 31.36
C GLU A 72 -1.54 -2.48 31.76
N VAL A 73 -2.34 -1.89 30.89
CA VAL A 73 -3.80 -1.70 31.11
C VAL A 73 -4.66 -2.81 30.49
N VAL A 74 -4.01 -3.89 30.03
CA VAL A 74 -4.58 -5.15 29.53
C VAL A 74 -3.68 -6.30 29.93
#